data_AF-A0AAV5A956-F1
#
_entry.id   AF-A0AAV5A956-F1
#
_cell.length_a   1.000
_cell.length_b   1.000
_cell.length_c   1.000
_cell.angle_alpha   90.00
_cell.angle_beta   90.00
_cell.angle_gamma   90.00
#
_symmetry.space_group_name_H-M   'P 1'
#
loop_
_entity.id
_entity.type
_entity.pdbx_description
1 polymer ?
#
loop_
_entity_poly.entity_id
_entity_poly.type
_entity_poly.pdbx_seq_one_letter_code
_entity_poly.pdbx_strand_id
1 'polypeptide(L)'
;MIKTENLDVKISHSTSLLPTEESEKERKEAIQKFIDLRRALSWPIDRAPLERSLASRYLEKKKKGKINLPKNFRSDLGNDVRTVWAHDDLNRVVYNWYAEVVSDVPRKIADHPKWINYVTNDGIQSKKHEYIGPAPRVAGYQLGNDGNIQVQFWDVFLQEAWAEKDEWKVEAVQDSRGKWVEL
;
A
#
# COMPACT_ATOMS: atom_id res chain seq x y z
N MET A 1 -23.49 -51.02 26.09
CA MET A 1 -22.33 -51.37 25.25
C MET A 1 -22.31 -50.41 24.07
N ILE A 2 -21.42 -49.41 24.08
CA ILE A 2 -21.25 -48.44 22.99
C ILE A 2 -19.96 -48.85 22.29
N LYS A 3 -20.04 -49.16 20.99
CA LYS A 3 -18.88 -49.47 20.15
C LYS A 3 -18.22 -48.15 19.73
N THR A 4 -17.00 -47.93 20.17
CA THR A 4 -16.12 -46.86 19.67
C THR A 4 -15.42 -47.38 18.42
N GLU A 5 -15.82 -46.87 17.25
CA GLU A 5 -15.07 -47.07 16.00
C GLU A 5 -13.85 -46.15 16.00
N ASN A 6 -12.67 -46.75 15.93
CA ASN A 6 -11.40 -46.06 15.75
C ASN A 6 -11.35 -45.47 14.33
N LEU A 7 -11.35 -44.15 14.25
CA LEU A 7 -11.00 -43.41 13.03
C LEU A 7 -9.47 -43.40 12.89
N ASP A 8 -8.95 -44.28 12.03
CA ASP A 8 -7.57 -44.23 11.55
C ASP A 8 -7.34 -42.93 10.77
N VAL A 9 -6.80 -41.93 11.45
CA VAL A 9 -6.28 -40.70 10.82
C VAL A 9 -4.99 -41.07 10.09
N LYS A 10 -5.08 -41.37 8.80
CA LYS A 10 -3.91 -41.41 7.91
C LYS A 10 -3.35 -40.00 7.80
N ILE A 11 -2.31 -39.72 8.59
CA ILE A 11 -1.45 -38.54 8.42
C ILE A 11 -0.65 -38.77 7.14
N SER A 12 -1.22 -38.31 6.02
CA SER A 12 -0.50 -38.20 4.75
C SER A 12 0.69 -37.27 4.98
N HIS A 13 1.89 -37.84 4.88
CA HIS A 13 3.13 -37.11 4.99
C HIS A 13 3.16 -36.04 3.90
N SER A 14 3.08 -34.78 4.32
CA SER A 14 3.29 -33.60 3.48
C SER A 14 4.70 -33.66 2.90
N THR A 15 4.82 -34.21 1.70
CA THR A 15 6.02 -34.09 0.87
C THR A 15 6.27 -32.60 0.64
N SER A 16 7.30 -32.05 1.30
CA SER A 16 7.82 -30.73 0.99
C SER A 16 8.46 -30.78 -0.40
N LEU A 17 7.65 -30.58 -1.44
CA LEU A 17 8.14 -30.39 -2.80
C LEU A 17 8.72 -28.98 -2.88
N LEU A 18 10.03 -28.91 -3.10
CA LEU A 18 10.66 -27.67 -3.55
C LEU A 18 9.93 -27.20 -4.82
N PRO A 19 9.66 -25.90 -4.96
CA PRO A 19 8.96 -25.39 -6.15
C PRO A 19 9.76 -25.74 -7.40
N THR A 20 9.06 -26.24 -8.44
CA THR A 20 9.67 -26.52 -9.73
C THR A 20 10.07 -25.22 -10.42
N GLU A 21 11.06 -25.25 -11.31
CA GLU A 21 11.46 -24.06 -12.09
C GLU A 21 10.28 -23.48 -12.89
N GLU A 22 9.40 -24.34 -13.39
CA GLU A 22 8.16 -23.96 -14.07
C GLU A 22 7.19 -23.23 -13.13
N SER A 23 6.99 -23.74 -11.90
CA SER A 23 6.15 -23.08 -10.90
C SER A 23 6.70 -21.72 -10.49
N GLU A 24 8.03 -21.56 -10.39
CA GLU A 24 8.65 -20.25 -10.09
C GLU A 24 8.49 -19.26 -11.25
N LYS A 25 8.55 -19.73 -12.50
CA LYS A 25 8.30 -18.89 -13.67
C LYS A 25 6.85 -18.38 -13.66
N GLU A 26 5.88 -19.26 -13.46
CA GLU A 26 4.47 -18.88 -13.37
C GLU A 26 4.21 -17.90 -12.22
N ARG A 27 4.84 -18.12 -11.05
CA ARG A 27 4.77 -17.21 -9.90
C ARG A 27 5.25 -15.81 -10.27
N LYS A 28 6.41 -15.70 -10.93
CA LYS A 28 6.98 -14.41 -11.36
C LYS A 28 6.08 -13.72 -12.38
N GLU A 29 5.52 -14.46 -13.33
CA GLU A 29 4.56 -13.91 -14.30
C GLU A 29 3.28 -13.42 -13.62
N ALA A 30 2.79 -14.13 -12.61
CA ALA A 30 1.63 -13.71 -11.81
C ALA A 30 1.94 -12.43 -11.02
N ILE A 31 3.09 -12.36 -10.35
CA ILE A 31 3.57 -11.14 -9.65
C ILE A 31 3.61 -9.95 -10.61
N GLN A 32 4.19 -10.14 -11.81
CA GLN A 32 4.27 -9.07 -12.80
C GLN A 32 2.87 -8.59 -13.24
N LYS A 33 1.93 -9.52 -13.47
CA LYS A 33 0.54 -9.17 -13.79
C LYS A 33 -0.14 -8.38 -12.66
N PHE A 34 0.12 -8.72 -11.40
CA PHE A 34 -0.42 -7.97 -10.27
C PHE A 34 0.20 -6.56 -10.18
N ILE A 35 1.51 -6.43 -10.38
CA ILE A 35 2.18 -5.13 -10.44
C ILE A 35 1.57 -4.26 -11.56
N ASP A 36 1.40 -4.82 -12.76
CA ASP A 36 0.86 -4.07 -13.90
C ASP A 36 -0.61 -3.69 -13.69
N LEU A 37 -1.40 -4.57 -13.08
CA LEU A 37 -2.78 -4.26 -12.69
C LEU A 37 -2.82 -3.11 -11.68
N ARG A 38 -1.96 -3.13 -10.66
CA ARG A 38 -1.90 -2.08 -9.64
C ARG A 38 -1.44 -0.75 -10.23
N ARG A 39 -0.48 -0.77 -11.15
CA ARG A 39 -0.06 0.42 -11.93
C ARG A 39 -1.24 0.99 -12.72
N ALA A 40 -2.01 0.12 -13.39
CA ALA A 40 -3.17 0.51 -14.18
C ALA A 40 -4.29 1.11 -13.32
N LEU A 41 -4.52 0.55 -12.13
CA LEU A 41 -5.55 1.01 -11.18
C LEU A 41 -5.10 2.19 -10.30
N SER A 42 -3.81 2.49 -10.27
CA SER A 42 -3.29 3.60 -9.47
C SER A 42 -3.84 4.96 -9.94
N TRP A 43 -4.24 5.80 -9.00
CA TRP A 43 -4.78 7.13 -9.29
C TRP A 43 -3.77 8.22 -8.89
N PRO A 44 -3.62 9.29 -9.69
CA PRO A 44 -2.62 10.32 -9.43
C PRO A 44 -3.08 11.22 -8.28
N ILE A 45 -2.20 11.42 -7.30
CA ILE A 45 -2.56 12.02 -6.00
C ILE A 45 -2.92 13.52 -6.08
N ASP A 46 -2.48 14.18 -7.15
CA ASP A 46 -2.74 15.59 -7.46
C ASP A 46 -4.19 15.82 -7.94
N ARG A 47 -4.92 14.74 -8.26
CA ARG A 47 -6.31 14.78 -8.72
C ARG A 47 -7.25 14.08 -7.75
N ALA A 48 -8.49 14.56 -7.71
CA ALA A 48 -9.51 13.93 -6.90
C ALA A 48 -9.76 12.48 -7.39
N PRO A 49 -9.81 11.49 -6.48
CA PRO A 49 -10.03 10.10 -6.85
C PRO A 49 -11.46 9.90 -7.36
N LEU A 50 -11.59 9.07 -8.39
CA LEU A 50 -12.90 8.66 -8.94
C LEU A 50 -13.48 7.45 -8.21
N GLU A 51 -12.60 6.55 -7.78
CA GLU A 51 -12.99 5.33 -7.07
C GLU A 51 -13.02 5.53 -5.56
N ARG A 52 -13.83 4.71 -4.88
CA ARG A 52 -13.95 4.73 -3.43
C ARG A 52 -13.23 3.52 -2.83
N SER A 53 -12.49 3.75 -1.75
CA SER A 53 -11.86 2.68 -0.98
C SER A 53 -12.31 2.77 0.48
N LEU A 54 -13.22 1.89 0.88
CA LEU A 54 -13.79 1.94 2.24
C LEU A 54 -12.79 1.40 3.27
N ALA A 55 -12.60 2.14 4.36
CA ALA A 55 -11.74 1.74 5.46
C ALA A 55 -12.15 0.39 6.10
N SER A 56 -13.44 0.03 6.04
CA SER A 56 -13.95 -1.25 6.54
C SER A 56 -13.26 -2.47 5.94
N ARG A 57 -12.66 -2.37 4.74
CA ARG A 57 -11.87 -3.45 4.14
C ARG A 57 -10.62 -3.82 4.97
N TYR A 58 -10.10 -2.87 5.73
CA TYR A 58 -8.84 -3.01 6.49
C TYR A 58 -9.06 -3.02 8.01
N LEU A 59 -10.18 -2.47 8.48
CA LEU A 59 -10.48 -2.36 9.90
C LEU A 59 -11.16 -3.59 10.51
N GLU A 60 -11.39 -4.64 9.72
CA GLU A 60 -12.11 -5.86 10.12
C GLU A 60 -13.39 -5.53 10.92
N LYS A 61 -13.47 -5.98 12.19
CA LYS A 61 -14.61 -5.77 13.11
C LYS A 61 -14.53 -4.45 13.88
N LYS A 62 -13.48 -3.63 13.68
CA LYS A 62 -13.29 -2.36 14.41
C LYS A 62 -14.10 -1.25 13.75
N LYS A 63 -14.72 -0.40 14.58
CA LYS A 63 -15.46 0.80 14.10
C LYS A 63 -14.55 1.93 13.63
N LYS A 64 -13.29 1.94 14.10
CA LYS A 64 -12.28 2.96 13.79
C LYS A 64 -10.88 2.37 13.82
N GLY A 65 -9.97 3.01 13.11
CA GLY A 65 -8.54 2.76 13.17
C GLY A 65 -7.77 4.01 12.81
N LYS A 66 -6.54 3.84 12.34
CA LYS A 66 -5.67 4.94 11.95
C LYS A 66 -5.07 4.68 10.57
N ILE A 67 -4.71 5.76 9.88
CA ILE A 67 -3.98 5.73 8.61
C ILE A 67 -2.69 6.53 8.77
N ASN A 68 -1.58 5.96 8.30
CA ASN A 68 -0.27 6.60 8.22
C ASN A 68 -0.16 7.33 6.88
N LEU A 69 0.17 8.62 6.93
CA LEU A 69 0.29 9.52 5.79
C LEU A 69 1.74 10.04 5.72
N PRO A 70 2.59 9.44 4.86
CA PRO A 70 3.97 9.88 4.66
C PRO A 70 4.10 11.38 4.43
N LYS A 71 5.05 12.02 5.10
CA LYS A 71 5.36 13.45 4.89
C LYS A 71 6.17 13.71 3.63
N ASN A 72 6.99 12.73 3.25
CA ASN A 72 7.87 12.79 2.10
C ASN A 72 8.06 11.39 1.51
N PHE A 73 8.74 11.33 0.37
CA PHE A 73 9.15 10.08 -0.27
C PHE A 73 9.83 9.15 0.73
N ARG A 74 9.35 7.91 0.78
CA ARG A 74 9.79 6.85 1.70
C ARG A 74 9.68 7.17 3.21
N SER A 75 8.83 8.12 3.60
CA SER A 75 8.55 8.46 5.02
C SER A 75 9.80 8.75 5.86
N ASP A 76 10.84 9.29 5.25
CA ASP A 76 12.11 9.59 5.93
C ASP A 76 11.95 10.61 7.07
N LEU A 77 10.89 11.42 6.99
CA LEU A 77 10.52 12.44 7.97
C LEU A 77 9.33 12.04 8.84
N GLY A 78 8.99 10.75 8.77
CA GLY A 78 7.87 10.16 9.47
C GLY A 78 6.55 10.31 8.74
N ASN A 79 5.50 9.88 9.43
CA ASN A 79 4.14 9.87 8.96
C ASN A 79 3.31 10.78 9.87
N ASP A 80 2.34 11.50 9.29
CA ASP A 80 1.22 11.98 10.08
C ASP A 80 0.17 10.89 10.21
N VAL A 81 -0.46 10.80 11.37
CA VAL A 81 -1.39 9.72 11.69
C VAL A 81 -2.79 10.31 11.85
N ARG A 82 -3.72 9.85 11.02
CA ARG A 82 -5.13 10.29 11.08
C ARG A 82 -6.02 9.17 11.56
N THR A 83 -7.05 9.51 12.34
CA THR A 83 -8.10 8.55 12.70
C THR A 83 -9.06 8.41 11.52
N VAL A 84 -9.44 7.17 11.20
CA VAL A 84 -10.45 6.85 10.18
C VAL A 84 -11.52 5.94 10.75
N TRP A 85 -12.76 6.13 10.33
CA TRP A 85 -13.91 5.31 10.66
C TRP A 85 -14.16 4.28 9.57
N ALA A 86 -14.80 3.16 9.92
CA ALA A 86 -15.05 2.06 8.96
C ALA A 86 -15.77 2.48 7.67
N HIS A 87 -16.60 3.52 7.72
CA HIS A 87 -17.34 4.03 6.57
C HIS A 87 -16.61 5.14 5.80
N ASP A 88 -15.44 5.58 6.27
CA ASP A 88 -14.65 6.60 5.59
C ASP A 88 -14.12 6.07 4.27
N ASP A 89 -14.03 6.98 3.30
CA ASP A 89 -13.40 6.75 2.02
C ASP A 89 -11.91 7.13 2.10
N LEU A 90 -11.05 6.12 2.16
CA LEU A 90 -9.61 6.28 2.28
C LEU A 90 -9.03 7.11 1.12
N ASN A 91 -9.55 6.93 -0.10
CA ASN A 91 -9.08 7.69 -1.25
C ASN A 91 -9.31 9.19 -1.02
N ARG A 92 -10.50 9.55 -0.51
CA ARG A 92 -10.83 10.95 -0.20
C ARG A 92 -10.02 11.50 0.97
N VAL A 93 -9.80 10.70 2.02
CA VAL A 93 -8.97 11.07 3.18
C VAL A 93 -7.54 11.39 2.74
N VAL A 94 -6.94 10.50 1.95
CA VAL A 94 -5.58 10.68 1.40
C VAL A 94 -5.51 11.91 0.50
N TYR A 95 -6.43 12.03 -0.47
CA TYR A 95 -6.47 13.17 -1.38
C TYR A 95 -6.56 14.50 -0.62
N ASN A 96 -7.52 14.62 0.31
CA ASN A 96 -7.71 15.86 1.06
C ASN A 96 -6.43 16.25 1.80
N TRP A 97 -5.77 15.29 2.45
CA TRP A 97 -4.52 15.53 3.16
C TRP A 97 -3.41 16.01 2.23
N TYR A 98 -3.21 15.36 1.09
CA TYR A 98 -2.12 15.69 0.16
C TYR A 98 -2.39 16.90 -0.74
N ALA A 99 -3.66 17.31 -0.83
CA ALA A 99 -4.07 18.56 -1.46
C ALA A 99 -3.88 19.78 -0.56
N GLU A 100 -3.67 19.59 0.76
CA GLU A 100 -3.36 20.69 1.68
C GLU A 100 -2.08 21.41 1.25
N VAL A 101 -2.17 22.73 1.23
CA VAL A 101 -1.02 23.62 1.09
C VAL A 101 -0.14 23.48 2.32
N VAL A 102 1.17 23.44 2.11
CA VAL A 102 2.12 23.52 3.21
C VAL A 102 2.23 24.98 3.63
N SER A 103 1.35 25.43 4.52
CA SER A 103 1.25 26.83 4.97
C SER A 103 2.50 27.31 5.70
N ASP A 104 3.27 26.39 6.27
CA ASP A 104 4.44 26.68 7.08
C ASP A 104 5.51 25.62 6.79
N VAL A 105 6.22 25.75 5.66
CA VAL A 105 7.59 25.23 5.61
C VAL A 105 8.42 26.29 6.32
N PRO A 106 8.82 26.13 7.59
CA PRO A 106 9.81 27.03 8.17
C PRO A 106 11.00 27.03 7.21
N ARG A 107 11.61 28.17 6.90
CA ARG A 107 12.76 28.23 5.96
C ARG A 107 13.82 27.13 6.23
N LYS A 108 13.99 26.73 7.50
CA LYS A 108 14.87 25.63 7.94
C LYS A 108 14.50 24.24 7.39
N ILE A 109 13.25 24.00 6.98
CA ILE A 109 12.78 22.74 6.39
C ILE A 109 12.99 22.75 4.86
N ALA A 110 12.87 23.90 4.20
CA ALA A 110 13.20 24.02 2.77
C ALA A 110 14.68 23.69 2.48
N ASP A 111 15.55 24.00 3.43
CA ASP A 111 16.99 23.67 3.37
C ASP A 111 17.31 22.25 3.89
N HIS A 112 16.31 21.50 4.38
CA HIS A 112 16.57 20.15 4.86
C HIS A 112 16.72 19.20 3.67
N PRO A 113 17.85 18.46 3.54
CA PRO A 113 18.16 17.67 2.35
C PRO A 113 17.15 16.57 2.02
N LYS A 114 16.24 16.26 2.95
CA LYS A 114 15.18 15.25 2.79
C LYS A 114 13.79 15.83 2.47
N TRP A 115 13.64 17.16 2.42
CA TRP A 115 12.41 17.87 2.02
C TRP A 115 12.49 18.28 0.54
N ILE A 116 12.72 17.28 -0.32
CA ILE A 116 12.84 17.53 -1.76
C ILE A 116 11.42 17.78 -2.30
N ASN A 117 11.18 19.01 -2.77
CA ASN A 117 10.04 19.28 -3.62
C ASN A 117 10.39 18.79 -5.04
N TYR A 118 9.61 17.85 -5.56
CA TYR A 118 9.81 17.29 -6.90
C TYR A 118 9.14 18.10 -8.02
N VAL A 119 8.45 19.20 -7.67
CA VAL A 119 7.76 20.13 -8.57
C VAL A 119 8.43 21.51 -8.51
N THR A 120 8.49 22.22 -9.64
CA THR A 120 9.13 23.54 -9.73
C THR A 120 8.44 24.56 -8.83
N ASN A 121 9.23 25.30 -8.05
CA ASN A 121 8.75 26.36 -7.18
C ASN A 121 8.50 27.66 -7.98
N ASP A 122 7.44 27.70 -8.76
CA ASP A 122 7.05 28.85 -9.59
C ASP A 122 6.34 29.97 -8.79
N GLY A 123 6.64 30.10 -7.49
CA GLY A 123 5.98 31.06 -6.59
C GLY A 123 4.56 30.67 -6.17
N ILE A 124 4.12 29.45 -6.51
CA ILE A 124 2.87 28.85 -6.05
C ILE A 124 3.13 28.17 -4.70
N GLN A 125 2.17 28.25 -3.78
CA GLN A 125 2.29 27.55 -2.49
C GLN A 125 2.33 26.04 -2.72
N SER A 126 3.43 25.40 -2.33
CA SER A 126 3.63 23.96 -2.49
C SER A 126 2.59 23.16 -1.72
N LYS A 127 2.09 22.10 -2.35
CA LYS A 127 1.19 21.12 -1.73
C LYS A 127 1.96 19.92 -1.21
N LYS A 128 1.39 19.23 -0.22
CA LYS A 128 2.05 18.07 0.41
C LYS A 128 2.42 16.95 -0.56
N HIS A 129 1.62 16.71 -1.61
CA HIS A 129 1.95 15.64 -2.57
C HIS A 129 3.25 15.88 -3.34
N GLU A 130 3.68 17.12 -3.48
CA GLU A 130 4.89 17.48 -4.23
C GLU A 130 6.18 16.94 -3.57
N TYR A 131 6.08 16.49 -2.32
CA TYR A 131 7.18 15.90 -1.54
C TYR A 131 7.17 14.37 -1.54
N ILE A 132 6.16 13.74 -2.15
CA ILE A 132 5.97 12.28 -2.17
C ILE A 132 6.63 11.65 -3.40
N GLY A 133 6.89 12.44 -4.42
CA GLY A 133 7.58 12.03 -5.64
C GLY A 133 7.27 13.00 -6.79
N PRO A 134 7.94 12.82 -7.93
CA PRO A 134 7.68 13.59 -9.16
C PRO A 134 6.33 13.27 -9.83
N ALA A 135 5.84 12.02 -9.74
CA ALA A 135 4.54 11.63 -10.29
C ALA A 135 3.85 10.56 -9.41
N PRO A 136 3.56 10.87 -8.14
CA PRO A 136 3.07 9.91 -7.18
C PRO A 136 1.61 9.53 -7.44
N ARG A 137 1.35 8.22 -7.41
CA ARG A 137 0.02 7.63 -7.54
C ARG A 137 -0.26 6.72 -6.36
N VAL A 138 -1.50 6.68 -5.92
CA VAL A 138 -1.95 5.75 -4.87
C VAL A 138 -2.35 4.44 -5.54
N ALA A 139 -1.61 3.37 -5.26
CA ALA A 139 -1.82 2.03 -5.81
C ALA A 139 -2.75 1.16 -4.94
N GLY A 140 -2.93 1.55 -3.67
CA GLY A 140 -3.77 0.82 -2.75
C GLY A 140 -3.50 1.14 -1.29
N TYR A 141 -3.97 0.26 -0.43
CA TYR A 141 -3.76 0.32 1.00
C TYR A 141 -3.50 -1.08 1.53
N GLN A 142 -2.77 -1.16 2.63
CA GLN A 142 -2.52 -2.39 3.38
C GLN A 142 -2.56 -2.10 4.88
N LEU A 143 -2.71 -3.15 5.68
CA LEU A 143 -2.56 -3.03 7.13
C LEU A 143 -1.08 -3.21 7.47
N GLY A 144 -0.47 -2.22 8.11
CA GLY A 144 0.91 -2.29 8.57
C GLY A 144 1.05 -3.14 9.83
N ASN A 145 2.30 -3.48 10.17
CA ASN A 145 2.64 -4.24 11.38
C ASN A 145 2.27 -3.49 12.67
N ASP A 146 2.12 -2.17 12.62
CA ASP A 146 1.67 -1.32 13.72
C ASP A 146 0.13 -1.31 13.87
N GLY A 147 -0.59 -2.02 13.01
CA GLY A 147 -2.06 -2.07 12.97
C GLY A 147 -2.70 -0.80 12.38
N ASN A 148 -1.91 0.10 11.78
CA ASN A 148 -2.40 1.26 11.06
C ASN A 148 -2.48 0.95 9.56
N ILE A 149 -3.40 1.62 8.87
CA ILE A 149 -3.52 1.53 7.42
C ILE A 149 -2.34 2.28 6.81
N GLN A 150 -1.61 1.65 5.92
CA GLN A 150 -0.53 2.24 5.14
C GLN A 150 -1.00 2.50 3.72
N VAL A 151 -0.60 3.63 3.15
CA VAL A 151 -0.84 3.96 1.75
C VAL A 151 0.26 3.32 0.91
N GLN A 152 -0.12 2.58 -0.13
CA GLN A 152 0.82 2.04 -1.13
C GLN A 152 0.93 3.04 -2.28
N PHE A 153 2.14 3.47 -2.57
CA PHE A 153 2.44 4.41 -3.65
C PHE A 153 3.10 3.71 -4.83
N TRP A 154 2.82 4.23 -6.02
CA TRP A 154 3.55 3.98 -7.26
C TRP A 154 3.93 5.31 -7.88
N ASP A 155 5.21 5.57 -8.09
CA ASP A 155 5.66 6.75 -8.83
C ASP A 155 5.97 6.37 -10.28
N VAL A 156 5.27 6.99 -11.23
CA VAL A 156 5.41 6.65 -12.66
C VAL A 156 6.77 7.07 -13.22
N PHE A 157 7.36 8.13 -12.69
CA PHE A 157 8.62 8.66 -13.19
C PHE A 157 9.81 7.91 -12.57
N LEU A 158 9.79 7.65 -11.27
CA LEU A 158 10.82 6.85 -10.59
C LEU A 158 10.69 5.36 -10.90
N GLN A 159 9.51 4.90 -11.34
CA GLN A 159 9.17 3.49 -11.51
C GLN A 159 9.33 2.67 -10.23
N GLU A 160 9.04 3.29 -9.08
CA GLU A 160 9.20 2.68 -7.77
C GLU A 160 7.85 2.53 -7.04
N ALA A 161 7.69 1.36 -6.42
CA ALA A 161 6.58 0.97 -5.56
C ALA A 161 7.03 1.04 -4.10
N TRP A 162 6.31 1.76 -3.24
CA TRP A 162 6.71 1.90 -1.83
C TRP A 162 5.53 2.10 -0.88
N ALA A 163 5.73 1.69 0.37
CA ALA A 163 4.83 1.94 1.48
C ALA A 163 5.67 2.24 2.73
N GLU A 164 5.49 3.43 3.30
CA GLU A 164 6.38 3.95 4.34
C GLU A 164 7.86 3.92 3.94
N LYS A 165 8.74 3.30 4.73
CA LYS A 165 10.19 3.20 4.45
C LYS A 165 10.55 2.01 3.56
N ASP A 166 9.60 1.10 3.36
CA ASP A 166 9.83 -0.17 2.71
C ASP A 166 9.42 -0.11 1.24
N GLU A 167 10.12 -0.90 0.44
CA GLU A 167 9.66 -1.21 -0.91
C GLU A 167 8.38 -2.04 -0.81
N TRP A 168 7.36 -1.64 -1.55
CA TRP A 168 6.13 -2.42 -1.60
C TRP A 168 6.39 -3.65 -2.49
N LYS A 169 6.39 -4.83 -1.87
CA LYS A 169 6.58 -6.11 -2.53
C LYS A 169 5.23 -6.77 -2.76
N VAL A 170 5.00 -7.19 -4.00
CA VAL A 170 3.86 -8.01 -4.36
C VAL A 170 4.27 -9.46 -4.27
N GLU A 171 3.59 -10.21 -3.40
CA GLU A 171 3.77 -11.65 -3.27
C GLU A 171 2.58 -12.39 -3.88
N ALA A 172 2.85 -13.51 -4.54
CA ALA A 172 1.82 -14.38 -5.10
C ALA A 172 1.89 -15.76 -4.46
N VAL A 173 0.72 -16.26 -4.07
CA VAL A 173 0.51 -17.62 -3.54
C VAL A 173 -0.58 -18.33 -4.36
N GLN A 174 -0.48 -19.64 -4.50
CA GLN A 174 -1.58 -20.42 -5.09
C GLN A 174 -2.67 -20.66 -4.06
N ASP A 175 -3.92 -20.38 -4.43
CA ASP A 175 -5.08 -20.76 -3.63
C ASP A 175 -5.34 -22.28 -3.68
N SER A 176 -6.36 -22.75 -2.94
CA SER A 176 -6.78 -24.17 -2.93
C SER A 176 -7.16 -24.75 -4.31
N ARG A 177 -7.31 -23.90 -5.34
CA ARG A 177 -7.65 -24.27 -6.71
C ARG A 177 -6.45 -24.17 -7.66
N GLY A 178 -5.26 -23.90 -7.13
CA GLY A 178 -4.03 -23.72 -7.92
C GLY A 178 -3.96 -22.38 -8.64
N LYS A 179 -4.85 -21.42 -8.34
CA LYS A 179 -4.81 -20.09 -8.96
C LYS A 179 -3.89 -19.17 -8.16
N TRP A 180 -2.98 -18.49 -8.85
CA TRP A 180 -2.17 -17.43 -8.26
C TRP A 180 -3.04 -16.26 -7.80
N VAL A 181 -2.90 -15.88 -6.53
CA VAL A 181 -3.55 -14.73 -5.88
C VAL A 181 -2.49 -13.89 -5.16
N GLU A 182 -2.73 -12.58 -5.06
CA GLU A 182 -1.92 -11.65 -4.27
C GLU A 182 -2.13 -11.94 -2.77
N LEU A 183 -1.03 -11.95 -2.00
CA LEU A 183 -1.06 -12.13 -0.53
C LEU A 183 -1.44 -10.84 0.19
#